data_AF-A0A2N2ZRM6-F1
#
_entry.id   AF-A0A2N2ZRM6-F1
#
_cell.length_a   1.000
_cell.length_b   1.000
_cell.length_c   1.000
_cell.angle_alpha   90.00
_cell.angle_beta   90.00
_cell.angle_gamma   90.00
#
_symmetry.space_group_name_H-M   'P 1'
#
loop_
_entity.id
_entity.type
_entity.pdbx_description
1 polymer ?
#
loop_
_entity_poly.entity_id
_entity_poly.type
_entity_poly.pdbx_seq_one_letter_code
_entity_poly.pdbx_strand_id
1 'polypeptide(L)'
;MKKTMAFFVVALLFFSCESDDMPNSKKLIIESIDLNSDKKYDFKLNYSEFTTEDINHSAGEKFGEIIPIDENLILYDNMNGYLFLEKGDVIKKSNTENQQWLPYGASVISKKRIYEVWDEIWTVKSYLTENYYLGIKLKNGSDEKLGWIKFEFNTSTGDVYILDSYVSSSNELVIEN
;
A
#
# COMPACT_ATOMS: atom_id res chain seq x y z
N MET A 1 5.54 -74.79 -20.00
CA MET A 1 4.31 -74.28 -20.63
C MET A 1 3.63 -73.33 -19.66
N LYS A 2 3.22 -72.15 -20.17
CA LYS A 2 2.40 -71.10 -19.55
C LYS A 2 3.02 -70.37 -18.35
N LYS A 3 2.83 -69.06 -18.17
CA LYS A 3 2.66 -67.85 -18.99
C LYS A 3 2.34 -66.76 -17.95
N THR A 4 2.78 -65.52 -18.20
CA THR A 4 2.18 -64.23 -17.77
C THR A 4 2.02 -63.98 -16.25
N MET A 5 2.77 -63.06 -15.63
CA MET A 5 2.72 -61.58 -15.74
C MET A 5 1.44 -60.97 -15.14
N ALA A 6 1.63 -59.83 -14.46
CA ALA A 6 0.67 -58.80 -13.99
C ALA A 6 0.12 -59.00 -12.56
N PHE A 7 0.00 -57.99 -11.70
CA PHE A 7 0.23 -56.54 -11.83
C PHE A 7 0.43 -55.94 -10.42
N PHE A 8 1.27 -54.91 -10.34
CA PHE A 8 1.53 -54.07 -9.18
C PHE A 8 0.43 -52.99 -9.11
N VAL A 9 -0.23 -52.82 -7.96
CA VAL A 9 -0.93 -51.56 -7.65
C VAL A 9 -0.61 -51.21 -6.20
N VAL A 10 0.45 -50.41 -6.05
CA VAL A 10 0.70 -49.64 -4.84
C VAL A 10 -0.28 -48.47 -4.87
N ALA A 11 -1.26 -48.49 -3.98
CA ALA A 11 -2.13 -47.35 -3.73
C ALA A 11 -1.33 -46.30 -2.94
N LEU A 12 -0.56 -45.47 -3.67
CA LEU A 12 -0.09 -44.18 -3.17
C LEU A 12 -1.31 -43.27 -3.05
N LEU A 13 -1.92 -43.25 -1.87
CA LEU A 13 -2.82 -42.17 -1.47
C LEU A 13 -1.96 -40.91 -1.30
N PHE A 14 -1.71 -40.22 -2.41
CA PHE A 14 -1.42 -38.80 -2.35
C PHE A 14 -2.68 -38.13 -1.82
N PHE A 15 -2.73 -37.92 -0.50
CA PHE A 15 -3.48 -36.79 0.04
C PHE A 15 -2.82 -35.55 -0.53
N SER A 16 -3.27 -35.14 -1.71
CA SER A 16 -3.20 -33.77 -2.17
C SER A 16 -4.02 -32.99 -1.16
N CYS A 17 -3.35 -32.48 -0.14
CA CYS A 17 -3.85 -31.31 0.57
C CYS A 17 -3.72 -30.20 -0.46
N GLU A 18 -4.79 -30.01 -1.26
CA GLU A 18 -5.08 -28.71 -1.84
C GLU A 18 -5.02 -27.75 -0.65
N SER A 19 -3.95 -26.98 -0.56
CA SER A 19 -3.96 -25.81 0.28
C SER A 19 -4.99 -24.90 -0.36
N ASP A 20 -6.19 -24.87 0.22
CA ASP A 20 -7.16 -23.82 0.00
C ASP A 20 -6.42 -22.50 -0.11
N ASP A 21 -6.56 -21.82 -1.25
CA ASP A 21 -6.06 -20.47 -1.46
C ASP A 21 -6.52 -19.62 -0.27
N MET A 22 -5.56 -19.29 0.61
CA MET A 22 -5.85 -18.48 1.77
C MET A 22 -6.35 -17.11 1.31
N PRO A 23 -7.39 -16.57 1.96
CA PRO A 23 -7.97 -15.30 1.57
C PRO A 23 -6.93 -14.19 1.75
N ASN A 24 -6.91 -13.26 0.81
CA ASN A 24 -6.13 -12.02 0.77
C ASN A 24 -5.87 -11.48 2.19
N SER A 25 -4.72 -11.82 2.78
CA SER A 25 -4.49 -11.62 4.20
C SER A 25 -4.11 -10.16 4.43
N LYS A 26 -5.08 -9.35 4.87
CA LYS A 26 -4.87 -7.98 5.33
C LYS A 26 -3.64 -7.91 6.24
N LYS A 27 -2.61 -7.16 5.82
CA LYS A 27 -1.36 -7.02 6.55
C LYS A 27 -1.33 -5.67 7.28
N LEU A 28 -1.28 -5.71 8.61
CA LEU A 28 -1.04 -4.50 9.40
C LEU A 28 0.35 -3.95 9.08
N ILE A 29 0.44 -2.66 8.77
CA ILE A 29 1.72 -1.99 8.59
C ILE A 29 2.21 -1.58 9.97
N ILE A 30 3.20 -2.32 10.48
CA ILE A 30 3.76 -2.05 11.80
C ILE A 30 4.81 -0.94 11.70
N GLU A 31 5.69 -0.99 10.69
CA GLU A 31 6.68 0.07 10.44
C GLU A 31 7.12 0.15 8.97
N SER A 32 7.38 -0.99 8.31
CA SER A 32 8.00 -1.00 6.97
C SER A 32 7.30 -1.93 5.96
N ILE A 33 7.55 -1.67 4.68
CA ILE A 33 6.90 -2.30 3.54
C ILE A 33 7.98 -2.69 2.52
N ASP A 34 8.04 -3.97 2.15
CA ASP A 34 8.82 -4.50 1.03
C ASP A 34 7.81 -4.99 -0.02
N LEU A 35 7.79 -4.37 -1.19
CA LEU A 35 6.81 -4.62 -2.26
C LEU A 35 7.32 -5.58 -3.33
N ASN A 36 8.63 -5.80 -3.42
CA ASN A 36 9.24 -6.59 -4.49
C ASN A 36 9.94 -7.88 -3.96
N SER A 37 9.86 -8.12 -2.65
CA SER A 37 10.43 -9.26 -1.94
C SER A 37 11.96 -9.40 -2.09
N ASP A 38 12.67 -8.31 -2.34
CA ASP A 38 14.13 -8.29 -2.42
C ASP A 38 14.83 -8.19 -1.04
N LYS A 39 14.04 -8.18 0.04
CA LYS A 39 14.46 -8.05 1.45
C LYS A 39 14.98 -6.65 1.82
N LYS A 40 14.72 -5.65 0.99
CA LYS A 40 14.91 -4.24 1.32
C LYS A 40 13.53 -3.61 1.47
N TYR A 41 13.39 -2.76 2.48
CA TYR A 41 12.16 -2.02 2.66
C TYR A 41 12.11 -0.88 1.65
N ASP A 42 11.00 -0.78 0.92
CA ASP A 42 10.73 0.24 -0.08
C ASP A 42 10.10 1.50 0.54
N PHE A 43 9.25 1.30 1.55
CA PHE A 43 8.50 2.34 2.23
C PHE A 43 8.40 2.07 3.73
N LYS A 44 8.09 3.10 4.50
CA LYS A 44 7.73 2.98 5.92
C LYS A 44 6.47 3.76 6.25
N LEU A 45 5.67 3.27 7.19
CA LEU A 45 4.60 4.02 7.82
C LEU A 45 5.14 4.67 9.09
N ASN A 46 4.97 5.97 9.21
CA ASN A 46 5.32 6.71 10.42
C ASN A 46 4.08 7.44 10.95
N TYR A 47 3.92 7.46 12.27
CA TYR A 47 2.92 8.29 12.93
C TYR A 47 3.60 9.48 13.59
N SER A 48 3.11 10.67 13.30
CA SER A 48 3.64 11.93 13.82
C SER A 48 2.52 12.79 14.38
N GLU A 49 2.89 13.76 15.19
CA GLU A 49 1.99 14.79 15.73
C GLU A 49 2.63 16.15 15.52
N PHE A 50 1.84 17.14 15.09
CA PHE A 50 2.20 18.54 15.19
C PHE A 50 1.14 19.32 15.96
N THR A 51 1.56 20.38 16.63
CA THR A 51 0.69 21.30 17.36
C THR A 51 1.12 22.74 17.08
N THR A 52 0.18 23.68 17.10
CA THR A 52 0.51 25.11 17.00
C THR A 52 1.35 25.56 18.20
N GLU A 53 2.27 26.52 18.03
CA GLU A 53 3.16 26.99 19.10
C GLU A 53 2.59 28.19 19.89
N ASP A 54 1.30 28.47 19.77
CA ASP A 54 0.64 29.57 20.46
C ASP A 54 0.38 29.27 21.94
N ILE A 55 0.12 30.34 22.71
CA ILE A 55 -0.24 30.21 24.12
C ILE A 55 -1.58 29.46 24.19
N ASN A 56 -1.50 28.21 24.65
CA ASN A 56 -2.56 27.19 24.72
C ASN A 56 -2.78 26.28 23.49
N HIS A 57 -1.80 26.12 22.60
CA HIS A 57 -1.79 25.12 21.50
C HIS A 57 -3.17 24.92 20.84
N SER A 58 -3.71 25.98 20.22
CA SER A 58 -5.10 26.03 19.73
C SER A 58 -5.46 25.00 18.67
N ALA A 59 -4.49 24.41 17.96
CA ALA A 59 -4.72 23.32 17.03
C ALA A 59 -3.60 22.27 17.05
N GLY A 60 -3.95 21.05 16.64
CA GLY A 60 -2.99 19.98 16.40
C GLY A 60 -3.51 18.95 15.42
N GLU A 61 -2.62 18.11 14.90
CA GLU A 61 -2.96 17.00 14.03
C GLU A 61 -2.00 15.84 14.30
N LYS A 62 -2.57 14.66 14.55
CA LYS A 62 -1.87 13.38 14.44
C LYS A 62 -2.08 12.85 13.04
N PHE A 63 -1.06 12.27 12.44
CA PHE A 63 -1.17 11.73 11.09
C PHE A 63 -0.27 10.51 10.89
N GLY A 64 -0.77 9.58 10.08
CA GLY A 64 0.00 8.47 9.53
C GLY A 64 0.48 8.82 8.13
N GLU A 65 1.76 8.62 7.88
CA GLU A 65 2.44 8.98 6.64
C GLU A 65 3.20 7.78 6.05
N ILE A 66 2.98 7.49 4.77
CA ILE A 66 3.80 6.55 4.00
C ILE A 66 5.00 7.30 3.45
N ILE A 67 6.19 6.97 3.92
CA ILE A 67 7.45 7.64 3.59
C ILE A 67 8.26 6.73 2.65
N PRO A 68 8.68 7.21 1.47
CA PRO A 68 9.60 6.49 0.62
C PRO A 68 10.96 6.28 1.29
N ILE A 69 11.54 5.10 1.08
CA ILE A 69 12.93 4.82 1.46
C ILE A 69 13.82 4.98 0.22
N ASP A 70 15.01 5.51 0.42
CA ASP A 70 16.01 5.78 -0.62
C ASP A 70 15.46 6.64 -1.78
N GLU A 71 15.51 6.15 -3.01
CA GLU A 71 15.09 6.89 -4.21
C GLU A 71 13.64 6.60 -4.65
N ASN A 72 12.89 5.84 -3.86
CA ASN A 72 11.50 5.51 -4.20
C ASN A 72 10.61 6.75 -4.20
N LEU A 73 9.56 6.74 -5.01
CA LEU A 73 8.68 7.89 -5.21
C LEU A 73 7.22 7.49 -5.03
N ILE A 74 6.40 8.46 -4.64
CA ILE A 74 4.95 8.34 -4.54
C ILE A 74 4.30 9.26 -5.57
N LEU A 75 3.23 8.80 -6.20
CA LEU A 75 2.45 9.59 -7.14
C LEU A 75 1.56 10.57 -6.38
N TYR A 76 1.64 11.84 -6.76
CA TYR A 76 0.80 12.91 -6.24
C TYR A 76 0.06 13.59 -7.38
N ASP A 77 -1.23 13.82 -7.18
CA ASP A 77 -2.06 14.64 -8.05
C ASP A 77 -2.30 16.02 -7.41
N ASN A 78 -2.07 17.08 -8.18
CA ASN A 78 -2.16 18.46 -7.69
C ASN A 78 -3.56 18.88 -7.22
N MET A 79 -4.60 18.20 -7.71
CA MET A 79 -5.99 18.49 -7.36
C MET A 79 -6.49 17.55 -6.26
N ASN A 80 -6.05 16.29 -6.29
CA ASN A 80 -6.67 15.20 -5.54
C ASN A 80 -5.77 14.60 -4.43
N GLY A 81 -4.49 14.98 -4.35
CA GLY A 81 -3.57 14.50 -3.33
C GLY A 81 -2.92 13.15 -3.70
N TYR A 82 -2.70 12.28 -2.71
CA TYR A 82 -1.99 11.00 -2.89
C TYR A 82 -2.91 9.80 -3.13
N LEU A 83 -4.02 9.73 -2.40
CA LEU A 83 -5.00 8.65 -2.49
C LEU A 83 -6.14 9.06 -3.42
N PHE A 84 -5.87 9.09 -4.71
CA PHE A 84 -6.83 9.51 -5.75
C PHE A 84 -7.11 8.42 -6.79
N LEU A 85 -6.33 7.35 -6.78
CA LEU A 85 -6.39 6.30 -7.79
C LEU A 85 -7.48 5.28 -7.48
N GLU A 86 -8.14 4.79 -8.53
CA GLU A 86 -9.14 3.72 -8.47
C GLU A 86 -8.90 2.63 -9.52
N LYS A 87 -9.71 1.57 -9.48
CA LYS A 87 -9.63 0.48 -10.46
C LYS A 87 -9.87 1.01 -11.87
N GLY A 88 -9.03 0.60 -12.80
CA GLY A 88 -9.07 1.05 -14.20
C GLY A 88 -8.21 2.28 -14.49
N ASP A 89 -7.67 2.97 -13.48
CA ASP A 89 -6.72 4.05 -13.70
C ASP A 89 -5.40 3.55 -14.26
N VAL A 90 -4.71 4.45 -14.99
CA VAL A 90 -3.41 4.18 -15.61
C VAL A 90 -2.33 5.03 -14.94
N ILE A 91 -1.36 4.36 -14.32
CA ILE A 91 -0.15 4.96 -13.78
C ILE A 91 0.93 4.98 -14.87
N LYS A 92 1.65 6.10 -15.02
CA LYS A 92 2.71 6.26 -16.03
C LYS A 92 4.05 6.63 -15.40
N LYS A 93 5.16 6.20 -16.01
CA LYS A 93 6.52 6.53 -15.53
C LYS A 93 6.81 8.03 -15.61
N SER A 94 6.34 8.70 -16.64
CA SER A 94 6.49 10.15 -16.80
C SER A 94 5.44 10.91 -15.99
N ASN A 95 5.81 12.10 -15.52
CA ASN A 95 4.83 13.06 -15.01
C ASN A 95 3.81 13.41 -16.10
N THR A 96 2.61 13.80 -15.66
CA THR A 96 1.56 14.37 -16.52
C THR A 96 1.29 15.81 -16.10
N GLU A 97 0.33 16.49 -16.72
CA GLU A 97 0.01 17.89 -16.40
C GLU A 97 -0.38 18.08 -14.92
N ASN A 98 -1.08 17.09 -14.34
CA ASN A 98 -1.58 17.17 -12.97
C ASN A 98 -0.89 16.21 -12.00
N GLN A 99 -0.12 15.23 -12.50
CA GLN A 99 0.48 14.18 -11.68
C GLN A 99 2.00 14.24 -11.70
N GLN A 100 2.58 14.14 -10.52
CA GLN A 100 4.03 14.19 -10.31
C GLN A 100 4.50 13.10 -9.35
N TRP A 101 5.68 12.54 -9.65
CA TRP A 101 6.39 11.64 -8.75
C TRP A 101 7.19 12.43 -7.72
N LEU A 102 6.89 12.24 -6.43
CA LEU A 102 7.51 12.98 -5.33
C LEU A 102 8.30 12.05 -4.38
N PRO A 103 9.45 12.51 -3.84
CA PRO A 103 10.21 11.79 -2.83
C PRO A 103 9.71 12.07 -1.40
N TYR A 104 8.56 12.73 -1.25
CA TYR A 104 8.01 13.14 0.04
C TYR A 104 7.00 12.13 0.56
N GLY A 105 6.81 12.13 1.88
CA GLY A 105 5.83 11.29 2.52
C GLY A 105 4.39 11.66 2.11
N ALA A 106 3.54 10.64 2.03
CA ALA A 106 2.12 10.76 1.77
C ALA A 106 1.34 10.60 3.07
N SER A 107 0.77 11.70 3.59
CA SER A 107 -0.19 11.61 4.69
C SER A 107 -1.44 10.88 4.18
N VAL A 108 -1.73 9.72 4.77
CA VAL A 108 -2.83 8.84 4.33
C VAL A 108 -3.99 8.82 5.32
N ILE A 109 -3.74 9.15 6.58
CA ILE A 109 -4.75 9.21 7.63
C ILE A 109 -4.39 10.30 8.64
N SER A 110 -5.37 11.01 9.18
CA SER A 110 -5.11 12.00 10.23
C SER A 110 -6.25 12.16 11.22
N LYS A 111 -5.95 12.77 12.37
CA LYS A 111 -6.89 13.05 13.44
C LYS A 111 -6.58 14.44 13.98
N LYS A 112 -7.54 15.37 13.88
CA LYS A 112 -7.30 16.76 14.24
C LYS A 112 -7.67 17.01 15.70
N ARG A 113 -7.11 18.09 16.23
CA ARG A 113 -7.41 18.64 17.56
C ARG A 113 -7.72 20.11 17.42
N ILE A 114 -8.75 20.57 18.12
CA ILE A 114 -9.03 21.99 18.36
C ILE A 114 -9.03 22.20 19.88
N TYR A 115 -8.15 23.09 20.35
CA TYR A 115 -7.81 23.24 21.77
C TYR A 115 -7.43 21.88 22.38
N GLU A 116 -8.14 21.43 23.42
CA GLU A 116 -7.91 20.17 24.12
C GLU A 116 -8.76 19.00 23.58
N VAL A 117 -9.56 19.23 22.55
CA VAL A 117 -10.52 18.25 22.03
C VAL A 117 -9.99 17.66 20.73
N TRP A 118 -9.68 16.38 20.77
CA TRP A 118 -9.41 15.58 19.56
C TRP A 118 -10.72 15.19 18.90
N ASP A 119 -10.71 15.10 17.57
CA ASP A 119 -11.78 14.43 16.83
C ASP A 119 -12.02 13.03 17.41
N GLU A 120 -13.24 12.49 17.29
CA GLU A 120 -13.51 11.16 17.83
C GLU A 120 -12.83 10.07 16.99
N ILE A 121 -12.87 10.22 15.67
CA ILE A 121 -12.36 9.27 14.68
C ILE A 121 -11.21 9.87 13.87
N TRP A 122 -10.38 8.99 13.32
CA TRP A 122 -9.42 9.33 12.28
C TRP A 122 -10.12 9.50 10.93
N THR A 123 -9.57 10.39 10.10
CA THR A 123 -10.05 10.71 8.75
C THR A 123 -9.01 10.23 7.72
N VAL A 124 -9.45 9.47 6.72
CA VAL A 124 -8.59 9.08 5.58
C VAL A 124 -8.35 10.31 4.70
N LYS A 125 -7.09 10.56 4.34
CA LYS A 125 -6.66 11.71 3.53
C LYS A 125 -6.74 11.33 2.04
N SER A 126 -7.96 11.18 1.54
CA SER A 126 -8.24 10.72 0.17
C SER A 126 -9.25 11.62 -0.52
N TYR A 127 -9.15 11.69 -1.85
CA TYR A 127 -10.18 12.26 -2.71
C TYR A 127 -11.39 11.31 -2.86
N LEU A 128 -11.16 10.02 -2.66
CA LEU A 128 -12.16 8.95 -2.79
C LEU A 128 -12.79 8.63 -1.43
N THR A 129 -13.98 8.03 -1.46
CA THR A 129 -14.69 7.58 -0.26
C THR A 129 -14.41 6.11 0.08
N GLU A 130 -13.89 5.33 -0.87
CA GLU A 130 -13.56 3.92 -0.72
C GLU A 130 -12.43 3.53 -1.68
N ASN A 131 -11.88 2.31 -1.53
CA ASN A 131 -10.85 1.73 -2.40
C ASN A 131 -9.60 2.62 -2.56
N TYR A 132 -8.78 2.68 -1.52
CA TYR A 132 -7.65 3.60 -1.46
C TYR A 132 -6.39 3.01 -2.10
N TYR A 133 -6.10 3.42 -3.34
CA TYR A 133 -4.86 3.07 -4.01
C TYR A 133 -3.84 4.21 -3.93
N LEU A 134 -2.58 3.85 -3.69
CA LEU A 134 -1.43 4.73 -3.74
C LEU A 134 -0.51 4.32 -4.87
N GLY A 135 -0.26 5.22 -5.81
CA GLY A 135 0.69 5.00 -6.89
C GLY A 135 2.11 5.13 -6.37
N ILE A 136 2.96 4.15 -6.68
CA ILE A 136 4.35 4.14 -6.25
C ILE A 136 5.28 3.86 -7.42
N LYS A 137 6.52 4.34 -7.30
CA LYS A 137 7.60 4.03 -8.21
C LYS A 137 8.80 3.56 -7.42
N LEU A 138 9.24 2.33 -7.68
CA LEU A 138 10.48 1.78 -7.13
C LEU A 138 11.65 2.16 -8.03
N LYS A 139 12.71 2.70 -7.43
CA LYS A 139 13.94 3.08 -8.13
C LYS A 139 15.14 2.33 -7.56
N ASN A 140 15.89 1.67 -8.43
CA ASN A 140 17.16 1.06 -8.09
C ASN A 140 18.20 1.40 -9.17
N GLY A 141 18.89 2.53 -8.98
CA GLY A 141 19.78 3.10 -9.99
C GLY A 141 19.00 3.51 -11.24
N SER A 142 19.27 2.85 -12.37
CA SER A 142 18.57 3.11 -13.64
C SER A 142 17.31 2.27 -13.85
N ASP A 143 17.03 1.29 -12.98
CA ASP A 143 15.82 0.48 -13.06
C ASP A 143 14.65 1.21 -12.38
N GLU A 144 13.52 1.29 -13.08
CA GLU A 144 12.28 1.88 -12.59
C GLU A 144 11.13 0.90 -12.76
N LYS A 145 10.44 0.63 -11.65
CA LYS A 145 9.19 -0.16 -11.64
C LYS A 145 8.05 0.71 -11.15
N LEU A 146 6.91 0.64 -11.85
CA LEU A 146 5.66 1.23 -11.40
C LEU A 146 4.93 0.24 -10.51
N GLY A 147 4.18 0.75 -9.54
CA GLY A 147 3.31 -0.08 -8.75
C GLY A 147 2.17 0.70 -8.13
N TRP A 148 1.33 -0.05 -7.42
CA TRP A 148 0.31 0.48 -6.55
C TRP A 148 0.24 -0.32 -5.25
N ILE A 149 -0.23 0.34 -4.20
CA ILE A 149 -0.55 -0.28 -2.91
C ILE A 149 -2.02 0.00 -2.62
N LYS A 150 -2.80 -1.03 -2.29
CA LYS A 150 -4.18 -0.91 -1.84
C LYS A 150 -4.24 -0.93 -0.32
N PHE A 151 -4.87 0.08 0.26
CA PHE A 151 -5.00 0.21 1.70
C PHE A 151 -6.42 -0.05 2.23
N GLU A 152 -6.47 -0.45 3.49
CA GLU A 152 -7.65 -0.34 4.35
C GLU A 152 -7.26 0.40 5.64
N PHE A 153 -8.19 1.19 6.16
CA PHE A 153 -7.97 2.01 7.34
C PHE A 153 -8.98 1.65 8.44
N ASN A 154 -8.49 1.43 9.66
CA ASN A 154 -9.35 1.43 10.84
C ASN A 154 -9.43 2.87 11.38
N THR A 155 -10.50 3.58 11.04
CA THR A 155 -10.67 4.98 11.45
C THR A 155 -10.91 5.14 12.95
N SER A 156 -11.23 4.08 13.69
CA SER A 156 -11.37 4.14 15.15
C SER A 156 -10.02 4.14 15.86
N THR A 157 -9.06 3.34 15.37
CA THR A 157 -7.73 3.19 15.99
C THR A 157 -6.65 4.04 15.32
N GLY A 158 -6.80 4.29 14.03
CA GLY A 158 -5.79 4.90 13.16
C GLY A 158 -4.97 3.88 12.39
N ASP A 159 -5.20 2.57 12.58
CA ASP A 159 -4.39 1.53 11.95
C ASP A 159 -4.54 1.53 10.43
N VAL A 160 -3.40 1.40 9.74
CA VAL A 160 -3.30 1.27 8.28
C VAL A 160 -2.89 -0.14 7.91
N TYR A 161 -3.61 -0.74 6.97
CA TYR A 161 -3.35 -2.09 6.49
C TYR A 161 -3.14 -2.10 4.99
N ILE A 162 -2.21 -2.92 4.51
CA ILE A 162 -2.10 -3.26 3.09
C ILE A 162 -3.03 -4.43 2.83
N LEU A 163 -3.96 -4.23 1.90
CA LEU A 163 -4.81 -5.28 1.37
C LEU A 163 -4.12 -6.03 0.25
N ASP A 164 -3.47 -5.28 -0.65
CA ASP A 164 -2.79 -5.83 -1.81
C ASP A 164 -1.77 -4.82 -2.37
N SER A 165 -0.88 -5.29 -3.22
CA SER A 165 0.08 -4.45 -3.93
C SER A 165 0.59 -5.15 -5.18
N TYR A 166 0.90 -4.38 -6.22
CA TYR A 166 1.49 -4.90 -7.43
C TYR A 166 2.58 -3.98 -7.97
N VAL A 167 3.62 -4.57 -8.55
CA VAL A 167 4.74 -3.86 -9.19
C VAL A 167 5.04 -4.44 -10.56
N SER A 168 5.40 -3.58 -11.51
CA SER A 168 5.68 -3.93 -12.90
C SER A 168 6.80 -3.08 -13.47
N SER A 169 7.63 -3.68 -14.33
CA SER A 169 8.65 -2.97 -15.10
C SER A 169 8.08 -2.21 -16.32
N SER A 170 6.77 -2.34 -16.60
CA SER A 170 6.09 -1.65 -17.70
C SER A 170 6.18 -0.12 -17.56
N ASN A 171 6.12 0.57 -18.70
CA ASN A 171 6.11 2.04 -18.73
C ASN A 171 4.76 2.64 -18.32
N GLU A 172 3.70 1.85 -18.42
CA GLU A 172 2.36 2.17 -17.97
C GLU A 172 1.76 0.95 -17.24
N LEU A 173 0.97 1.20 -16.20
CA LEU A 173 0.37 0.17 -15.36
C LEU A 173 -1.10 0.50 -15.13
N VAL A 174 -1.99 -0.43 -15.49
CA VAL A 174 -3.42 -0.34 -15.16
C VAL A 174 -3.65 -0.93 -13.77
N ILE A 175 -4.49 -0.29 -12.97
CA ILE A 175 -4.91 -0.84 -11.68
C ILE A 175 -5.98 -1.90 -11.92
N GLU A 176 -5.55 -3.16 -11.81
CA GLU A 176 -6.40 -4.34 -11.90
C GLU A 176 -6.84 -4.82 -10.50
N ASN A 177 -7.73 -5.81 -10.47
CA ASN A 177 -8.61 -6.13 -9.34
C ASN A 177 -7.93 -6.39 -7.99
#